data_AF-A0A972IZT0-F1
#
_entry.id   AF-A0A972IZT0-F1
#
_cell.length_a   1.000
_cell.length_b   1.000
_cell.length_c   1.000
_cell.angle_alpha   90.00
_cell.angle_beta   90.00
_cell.angle_gamma   90.00
#
_symmetry.space_group_name_H-M   'P 1'
#
loop_
_entity.id
_entity.type
_entity.pdbx_description
1 polymer ?
#
loop_
_entity_poly.entity_id
_entity_poly.type
_entity_poly.pdbx_seq_one_letter_code
_entity_poly.pdbx_strand_id
1 'polypeptide(L)'
;MRKTIPILCVFLIFSLSACFPQVAQSPQVDYSPTLTSYAVEVMSLQRNVQELETQKQTLTTEKEALNLQITQLQTQAAQSAESAARITELEDQIEDLQSQLDDAEVGLNGLGEMVAEYEEILMGEYYDEDGLMVLCADAFDVTFGYIDRVSMRKQLVDYVYNQYVNDGYTVDVNTVTSEHQQIWTDEQDALVKIHILDYLEPYVVTFDNPEYDIHSAVYSVRWQCFVDHTVLEARYLALHGN
;
A
#
# COMPACT_ATOMS: atom_id res chain seq x y z
N MET A 1 -40.68 41.93 45.70
CA MET A 1 -40.29 43.32 46.04
C MET A 1 -41.33 44.28 45.47
N ARG A 2 -41.78 45.24 46.29
CA ARG A 2 -42.78 46.30 46.04
C ARG A 2 -42.36 47.33 44.98
N LYS A 3 -43.35 48.03 44.36
CA LYS A 3 -43.58 49.51 44.33
C LYS A 3 -44.52 49.88 43.17
N THR A 4 -45.80 50.27 43.37
CA THR A 4 -46.43 51.58 43.76
C THR A 4 -46.80 52.53 42.61
N ILE A 5 -48.04 53.05 42.73
CA ILE A 5 -48.84 54.02 41.93
C ILE A 5 -48.47 55.49 42.29
N PRO A 6 -48.81 56.49 41.44
CA PRO A 6 -49.55 57.70 41.91
C PRO A 6 -50.65 58.14 40.89
N ILE A 7 -51.93 58.40 41.24
CA ILE A 7 -52.60 59.59 41.86
C ILE A 7 -52.30 60.95 41.19
N LEU A 8 -53.32 61.56 40.56
CA LEU A 8 -53.53 63.02 40.57
C LEU A 8 -55.02 63.39 40.34
N CYS A 9 -55.65 63.97 41.37
CA CYS A 9 -56.92 64.71 41.30
C CYS A 9 -56.63 66.20 41.39
N VAL A 10 -57.28 67.06 40.60
CA VAL A 10 -57.48 68.49 40.94
C VAL A 10 -58.87 68.93 40.46
N PHE A 11 -59.72 69.26 41.44
CA PHE A 11 -60.94 70.05 41.32
C PHE A 11 -60.58 71.54 41.21
N LEU A 12 -61.34 72.32 40.43
CA LEU A 12 -61.42 73.77 40.62
C LEU A 12 -62.81 74.30 40.22
N ILE A 13 -63.49 74.86 41.23
CA ILE A 13 -64.80 75.50 41.21
C ILE A 13 -64.58 76.99 40.93
N PHE A 14 -65.40 77.63 40.09
CA PHE A 14 -65.66 79.07 40.17
C PHE A 14 -67.12 79.40 39.79
N SER A 15 -67.79 80.02 40.75
CA SER A 15 -69.15 80.57 40.73
C SER A 15 -69.22 81.94 40.07
N LEU A 16 -70.34 82.31 39.42
CA LEU A 16 -71.03 83.61 39.57
C LEU A 16 -72.34 83.71 38.74
N SER A 17 -73.33 84.35 39.36
CA SER A 17 -74.70 84.65 38.93
C SER A 17 -74.82 85.67 37.78
N ALA A 18 -75.89 85.57 36.97
CA ALA A 18 -76.93 86.61 36.75
C ALA A 18 -77.87 86.28 35.55
N CYS A 19 -79.10 86.80 35.63
CA CYS A 19 -80.31 86.53 34.84
C CYS A 19 -80.27 86.66 33.30
N PHE A 20 -80.95 85.70 32.65
CA PHE A 20 -81.87 85.70 31.48
C PHE A 20 -81.61 86.60 30.24
N PRO A 21 -81.76 86.06 29.00
CA PRO A 21 -83.08 85.66 28.47
C PRO A 21 -83.12 84.27 27.82
N GLN A 22 -84.34 83.77 27.55
CA GLN A 22 -84.59 82.53 26.79
C GLN A 22 -83.85 82.57 25.45
N VAL A 23 -82.75 81.83 25.35
CA VAL A 23 -82.11 81.51 24.07
C VAL A 23 -82.79 80.25 23.56
N ALA A 24 -83.39 80.33 22.37
CA ALA A 24 -83.91 79.18 21.65
C ALA A 24 -82.87 78.04 21.70
N GLN A 25 -83.27 76.87 22.23
CA GLN A 25 -82.43 75.69 22.22
C GLN A 25 -82.05 75.42 20.75
N SER A 26 -80.77 75.61 20.42
CA SER A 26 -80.18 75.10 19.19
C SER A 26 -80.52 73.62 19.08
N PRO A 27 -80.85 73.10 17.87
CA PRO A 27 -81.21 71.70 17.73
C PRO A 27 -80.12 70.83 18.34
N GLN A 28 -80.45 70.14 19.43
CA GLN A 28 -79.53 69.24 20.11
C GLN A 28 -79.35 68.03 19.21
N VAL A 29 -78.29 68.03 18.41
CA VAL A 29 -77.93 66.89 17.57
C VAL A 29 -77.49 65.77 18.52
N ASP A 30 -78.23 64.67 18.54
CA ASP A 30 -77.86 63.50 19.34
C ASP A 30 -76.71 62.76 18.64
N TYR A 31 -75.49 62.93 19.17
CA TYR A 31 -74.28 62.27 18.69
C TYR A 31 -74.11 60.84 19.25
N SER A 32 -74.98 60.40 20.15
CA SER A 32 -74.94 59.06 20.75
C SER A 32 -74.87 57.94 19.71
N PRO A 33 -75.69 57.91 18.64
CA PRO A 33 -75.61 56.85 17.63
C PRO A 33 -74.26 56.81 16.89
N THR A 34 -73.66 57.97 16.59
CA THR A 34 -72.35 58.04 15.93
C THR A 34 -71.21 57.58 16.85
N LEU A 35 -71.23 57.99 18.12
CA LEU A 35 -70.28 57.52 19.14
C LEU A 35 -70.41 56.00 19.38
N THR A 36 -71.63 55.48 19.34
CA THR A 36 -71.90 54.03 19.48
C THR A 36 -71.37 53.26 18.28
N SER A 37 -71.51 53.80 17.07
CA SER A 37 -70.94 53.24 15.83
C SER A 37 -69.41 53.16 15.89
N TYR A 38 -68.73 54.23 16.31
CA TYR A 38 -67.27 54.22 16.46
C TYR A 38 -66.81 53.25 17.55
N ALA A 39 -67.55 53.11 18.66
CA ALA A 39 -67.22 52.15 19.70
C ALA A 39 -67.29 50.69 19.20
N VAL A 40 -68.29 50.36 18.38
CA VAL A 40 -68.42 49.03 17.74
C VAL A 40 -67.27 48.77 16.76
N GLU A 41 -66.86 49.77 15.99
CA GLU A 41 -65.75 49.65 15.04
C GLU A 41 -64.39 49.49 15.75
N VAL A 42 -64.14 50.22 16.84
CA VAL A 42 -62.94 50.04 17.66
C VAL A 42 -62.87 48.63 18.27
N MET A 43 -64.01 48.10 18.74
CA MET A 43 -64.08 46.72 19.23
C MET A 43 -63.80 45.67 18.14
N SER A 44 -64.29 45.90 16.91
CA SER A 44 -64.04 44.98 15.80
C SER A 44 -62.56 45.01 15.37
N LEU A 45 -61.94 46.19 15.30
CA LEU A 45 -60.52 46.34 15.04
C LEU A 45 -59.66 45.68 16.13
N GLN A 46 -60.00 45.84 17.40
CA GLN A 46 -59.29 45.16 18.49
C GLN A 46 -59.33 43.64 18.35
N ARG A 47 -60.48 43.09 17.95
CA ARG A 47 -60.63 41.65 17.68
C ARG A 47 -59.74 41.21 16.52
N ASN A 48 -59.75 41.97 15.42
CA ASN A 48 -58.91 41.68 14.25
C ASN A 48 -57.42 41.75 14.58
N VAL A 49 -57.00 42.71 15.42
CA VAL A 49 -55.61 42.81 15.89
C VAL A 49 -55.21 41.58 16.70
N GLN A 50 -56.06 41.13 17.64
CA GLN A 50 -55.80 39.92 18.42
C GLN A 50 -55.74 38.67 17.54
N GLU A 51 -56.59 38.58 16.53
CA GLU A 51 -56.58 37.49 15.56
C GLU A 51 -55.30 37.50 14.72
N LEU A 52 -54.89 38.66 14.21
CA LEU A 52 -53.62 38.81 13.49
C LEU A 52 -52.41 38.49 14.38
N GLU A 53 -52.41 38.90 15.66
CA GLU A 53 -51.34 38.54 16.60
C GLU A 53 -51.27 37.03 16.81
N THR A 54 -52.43 36.37 16.91
CA THR A 54 -52.50 34.91 17.04
C THR A 54 -51.98 34.24 15.77
N GLN A 55 -52.42 34.68 14.59
CA GLN A 55 -51.94 34.16 13.30
C GLN A 55 -50.43 34.37 13.13
N LYS A 56 -49.91 35.54 13.53
CA LYS A 56 -48.48 35.83 13.53
C LYS A 56 -47.70 34.89 14.44
N GLN A 57 -48.22 34.60 15.64
CA GLN A 57 -47.58 33.68 16.57
C GLN A 57 -47.53 32.25 16.01
N THR A 58 -48.63 31.79 15.40
CA THR A 58 -48.71 30.49 14.72
C THR A 58 -47.70 30.40 13.58
N LEU A 59 -47.69 31.39 12.67
CA LEU A 59 -46.74 31.43 11.55
C LEU A 59 -45.28 31.51 12.01
N THR A 60 -45.01 32.20 13.11
CA THR A 60 -43.66 32.26 13.70
C THR A 60 -43.22 30.88 14.18
N THR A 61 -44.13 30.15 14.82
CA THR A 61 -43.87 28.79 15.34
C THR A 61 -43.66 27.80 14.20
N GLU A 62 -44.49 27.86 13.15
CA GLU A 62 -44.34 27.03 11.94
C GLU A 62 -43.01 27.32 11.21
N LYS A 63 -42.63 28.60 11.11
CA LYS A 63 -41.34 28.99 10.53
C LYS A 63 -40.16 28.42 11.30
N GLU A 64 -40.20 28.46 12.63
CA GLU A 64 -39.14 27.89 13.48
C GLU A 64 -39.04 26.37 13.30
N ALA A 65 -40.18 25.68 13.23
CA ALA A 65 -40.22 24.24 12.98
C ALA A 65 -39.64 23.86 11.60
N LEU A 66 -39.99 24.63 10.55
CA LEU A 66 -39.45 24.42 9.20
C LEU A 66 -37.94 24.67 9.15
N ASN A 67 -37.44 25.71 9.82
CA ASN A 67 -36.00 25.96 9.91
C ASN A 67 -35.26 24.78 10.54
N LEU A 68 -35.84 24.17 11.59
CA LEU A 68 -35.27 23.00 12.23
C LEU A 68 -35.18 21.81 11.27
N GLN A 69 -36.24 21.56 10.50
CA GLN A 69 -36.26 20.50 9.47
C GLN A 69 -35.23 20.75 8.37
N ILE A 70 -35.07 21.99 7.92
CA ILE A 70 -34.05 22.36 6.92
C ILE A 70 -32.66 22.04 7.45
N THR A 71 -32.34 22.42 8.69
CA THR A 71 -31.04 22.11 9.30
C THR A 71 -30.80 20.61 9.38
N GLN A 72 -31.81 19.82 9.78
CA GLN A 72 -31.70 18.35 9.84
C GLN A 72 -31.42 17.73 8.47
N LEU A 73 -32.17 18.16 7.43
CA LEU A 73 -31.96 17.69 6.06
C LEU A 73 -30.58 18.07 5.51
N GLN A 74 -30.08 19.27 5.83
CA GLN A 74 -28.73 19.68 5.45
C GLN A 74 -27.65 18.81 6.10
N THR A 75 -27.79 18.48 7.39
CA THR A 75 -26.87 17.56 8.08
C THR A 75 -26.88 16.17 7.46
N GLN A 76 -28.06 15.63 7.13
CA GLN A 76 -28.17 14.30 6.51
C GLN A 76 -27.56 14.27 5.10
N ALA A 77 -27.76 15.33 4.31
CA ALA A 77 -27.14 15.46 3.00
C ALA A 77 -25.61 15.51 3.10
N ALA A 78 -25.06 16.23 4.08
CA ALA A 78 -23.61 16.30 4.31
C ALA A 78 -23.02 14.93 4.69
N GLN A 79 -23.68 14.18 5.59
CA GLN A 79 -23.27 12.82 5.97
C GLN A 79 -23.30 11.84 4.78
N SER A 80 -24.30 11.97 3.91
CA SER A 80 -24.41 11.16 2.70
C SER A 80 -23.25 11.44 1.73
N ALA A 81 -22.89 12.72 1.55
CA ALA A 81 -21.76 13.12 0.70
C ALA A 81 -20.41 12.61 1.24
N GLU A 82 -20.19 12.67 2.56
CA GLU A 82 -19.00 12.12 3.20
C GLU A 82 -18.93 10.59 3.05
N SER A 83 -20.08 9.91 3.19
CA SER A 83 -20.15 8.46 2.99
C SER A 83 -19.85 8.07 1.54
N ALA A 84 -20.34 8.83 0.57
CA ALA A 84 -20.05 8.61 -0.85
C ALA A 84 -18.55 8.79 -1.15
N ALA A 85 -17.92 9.84 -0.60
CA ALA A 85 -16.48 10.05 -0.76
C ALA A 85 -15.66 8.90 -0.17
N ARG A 86 -16.07 8.37 0.99
CA ARG A 86 -15.42 7.22 1.63
C ARG A 86 -15.58 5.93 0.83
N ILE A 87 -16.72 5.74 0.16
CA ILE A 87 -16.92 4.58 -0.74
C ILE A 87 -15.93 4.66 -1.91
N THR A 88 -15.81 5.82 -2.55
CA THR A 88 -14.84 6.01 -3.64
C THR A 88 -13.40 5.76 -3.18
N GLU A 89 -13.00 6.26 -2.01
CA GLU A 89 -11.67 6.00 -1.45
C GLU A 89 -11.41 4.50 -1.22
N LEU A 90 -12.42 3.76 -0.74
CA LEU A 90 -12.32 2.31 -0.55
C LEU A 90 -12.28 1.55 -1.87
N GLU A 91 -12.99 2.02 -2.90
CA GLU A 91 -12.94 1.45 -4.26
C GLU A 91 -11.53 1.62 -4.86
N ASP A 92 -10.94 2.81 -4.73
CA ASP A 92 -9.55 3.07 -5.17
C ASP A 92 -8.54 2.17 -4.43
N GLN A 93 -8.72 1.97 -3.12
CA GLN A 93 -7.86 1.06 -2.34
C GLN A 93 -8.01 -0.40 -2.78
N ILE A 94 -9.20 -0.83 -3.19
CA ILE A 94 -9.43 -2.19 -3.71
C ILE A 94 -8.72 -2.38 -5.06
N GLU A 95 -8.77 -1.39 -5.95
CA GLU A 95 -8.09 -1.44 -7.25
C GLU A 95 -6.57 -1.51 -7.07
N ASP A 96 -6.00 -0.71 -6.17
CA ASP A 96 -4.57 -0.76 -5.85
C ASP A 96 -4.14 -2.12 -5.29
N LEU A 97 -4.93 -2.69 -4.37
CA LEU A 97 -4.67 -4.02 -3.83
C LEU A 97 -4.77 -5.12 -4.88
N GLN A 98 -5.67 -4.99 -5.85
CA GLN A 98 -5.78 -5.93 -6.98
C GLN A 98 -4.54 -5.85 -7.87
N SER A 99 -4.06 -4.65 -8.19
CA SER A 99 -2.82 -4.48 -8.95
C SER A 99 -1.62 -5.11 -8.24
N GLN A 100 -1.50 -4.92 -6.92
CA GLN A 100 -0.41 -5.53 -6.13
C GLN A 100 -0.49 -7.06 -6.13
N LEU A 101 -1.69 -7.63 -6.13
CA LEU A 101 -1.90 -9.08 -6.20
C LEU A 101 -1.48 -9.63 -7.56
N ASP A 102 -1.86 -8.97 -8.65
CA ASP A 102 -1.49 -9.35 -10.02
C ASP A 102 0.03 -9.31 -10.21
N ASP A 103 0.69 -8.26 -9.73
CA ASP A 103 2.15 -8.13 -9.76
C ASP A 103 2.84 -9.26 -8.96
N ALA A 104 2.29 -9.61 -7.79
CA ALA A 104 2.81 -10.70 -6.98
C ALA A 104 2.62 -12.07 -7.65
N GLU A 105 1.50 -12.29 -8.35
CA GLU A 105 1.25 -13.53 -9.10
C GLU A 105 2.20 -13.68 -10.28
N VAL A 106 2.47 -12.59 -11.02
CA VAL A 106 3.50 -12.56 -12.07
C VAL A 106 4.88 -12.88 -11.49
N GLY A 107 5.24 -12.25 -10.35
CA GLY A 107 6.50 -12.53 -9.67
C GLY A 107 6.64 -13.98 -9.21
N LEU A 108 5.56 -14.59 -8.71
CA LEU A 108 5.54 -15.97 -8.24
C LEU A 108 5.67 -16.97 -9.40
N ASN A 109 5.03 -16.68 -10.54
CA ASN A 109 5.21 -17.47 -11.76
C ASN A 109 6.66 -17.39 -12.26
N GLY A 110 7.26 -16.20 -12.28
CA GLY A 110 8.69 -16.04 -12.65
C GLY A 110 9.63 -16.78 -11.70
N LEU A 111 9.35 -16.81 -10.40
CA LEU A 111 10.12 -17.60 -9.44
C LEU A 111 9.94 -19.11 -9.68
N GLY A 112 8.72 -19.56 -10.02
CA GLY A 112 8.44 -20.95 -10.35
C GLY A 112 9.19 -21.42 -11.60
N GLU A 113 9.27 -20.59 -12.64
CA GLU A 113 10.09 -20.85 -13.83
C GLU A 113 11.57 -20.94 -13.48
N MET A 114 12.09 -19.99 -12.69
CA MET A 114 13.47 -20.00 -12.22
C MET A 114 13.79 -21.28 -11.42
N VAL A 115 12.91 -21.70 -10.51
CA VAL A 115 13.09 -22.94 -9.73
C VAL A 115 13.10 -24.17 -10.64
N ALA A 116 12.21 -24.25 -11.62
CA ALA A 116 12.18 -25.36 -12.56
C ALA A 116 13.46 -25.43 -13.40
N GLU A 117 14.00 -24.28 -13.82
CA GLU A 117 15.27 -24.22 -14.54
C GLU A 117 16.47 -24.56 -13.63
N TYR A 118 16.44 -24.17 -12.36
CA TYR A 118 17.41 -24.62 -11.37
C TYR A 118 17.35 -26.13 -11.12
N GLU A 119 16.14 -26.69 -11.02
CA GLU A 119 15.94 -28.14 -10.95
C GLU A 119 16.45 -28.82 -12.22
N GLU A 120 16.29 -28.25 -13.41
CA GLU A 120 16.88 -28.79 -14.63
C GLU A 120 18.42 -28.70 -14.62
N ILE A 121 19.00 -27.59 -14.19
CA ILE A 121 20.46 -27.41 -14.12
C ILE A 121 21.10 -28.32 -13.06
N LEU A 122 20.42 -28.51 -11.93
CA LEU A 122 20.97 -29.23 -10.78
C LEU A 122 20.51 -30.69 -10.68
N MET A 123 19.38 -31.05 -11.32
CA MET A 123 18.73 -32.38 -11.23
C MET A 123 18.37 -32.98 -12.60
N GLY A 124 18.50 -32.23 -13.69
CA GLY A 124 18.10 -32.63 -15.05
C GLY A 124 19.11 -33.54 -15.73
N GLU A 125 19.34 -34.73 -15.16
CA GLU A 125 19.62 -36.03 -15.82
C GLU A 125 20.26 -37.07 -14.89
N TYR A 126 20.41 -36.79 -13.59
CA TYR A 126 20.79 -37.80 -12.60
C TYR A 126 19.94 -37.68 -11.34
N TYR A 127 18.75 -38.28 -11.38
CA TYR A 127 18.04 -38.65 -10.15
C TYR A 127 18.72 -39.88 -9.54
N ASP A 128 19.64 -39.65 -8.62
CA ASP A 128 19.77 -40.54 -7.46
C ASP A 128 19.54 -39.75 -6.15
N GLU A 129 19.03 -40.45 -5.15
CA GLU A 129 18.35 -39.94 -3.96
C GLU A 129 19.28 -39.24 -2.94
N ASP A 130 20.52 -38.91 -3.33
CA ASP A 130 21.61 -38.64 -2.38
C ASP A 130 22.02 -37.16 -2.25
N GLY A 131 21.37 -36.24 -2.98
CA GLY A 131 21.60 -34.81 -2.80
C GLY A 131 23.04 -34.38 -3.11
N LEU A 132 23.58 -34.85 -4.23
CA LEU A 132 24.90 -34.46 -4.72
C LEU A 132 24.95 -32.94 -4.99
N MET A 133 25.96 -32.26 -4.45
CA MET A 133 26.25 -30.89 -4.88
C MET A 133 26.84 -30.94 -6.29
N VAL A 134 26.11 -30.42 -7.29
CA VAL A 134 26.62 -30.40 -8.67
C VAL A 134 27.84 -29.49 -8.76
N LEU A 135 27.81 -28.29 -8.17
CA LEU A 135 28.93 -27.34 -8.20
C LEU A 135 29.53 -27.15 -6.80
N CYS A 136 30.85 -26.98 -6.71
CA CYS A 136 31.53 -26.62 -5.47
C CYS A 136 31.21 -25.17 -5.08
N ALA A 137 31.30 -24.84 -3.79
CA ALA A 137 30.90 -23.52 -3.27
C ALA A 137 31.66 -22.34 -3.92
N ASP A 138 32.88 -22.60 -4.39
CA ASP A 138 33.78 -21.62 -5.02
C ASP A 138 33.84 -21.76 -6.55
N ALA A 139 33.01 -22.62 -7.17
CA ALA A 139 33.03 -22.85 -8.63
C ALA A 139 32.79 -21.57 -9.44
N PHE A 140 32.00 -20.63 -8.92
CA PHE A 140 31.75 -19.34 -9.58
C PHE A 140 32.84 -18.28 -9.32
N ASP A 141 33.67 -18.48 -8.30
CA ASP A 141 34.76 -17.56 -7.96
C ASP A 141 36.05 -17.88 -8.71
N VAL A 142 36.09 -19.03 -9.38
CA VAL A 142 37.25 -19.54 -10.10
C VAL A 142 36.91 -19.77 -11.55
N THR A 143 37.49 -18.94 -12.42
CA THR A 143 37.36 -19.14 -13.87
C THR A 143 38.53 -19.96 -14.38
N PHE A 144 38.23 -21.13 -14.93
CA PHE A 144 39.20 -21.88 -15.69
C PHE A 144 39.18 -21.47 -17.17
N GLY A 145 40.36 -21.38 -17.77
CA GLY A 145 40.56 -21.01 -19.18
C GLY A 145 41.50 -21.96 -19.90
N TYR A 146 41.44 -23.25 -19.56
CA TYR A 146 42.27 -24.27 -20.19
C TYR A 146 41.75 -24.60 -21.59
N ILE A 147 42.66 -25.00 -22.46
CA ILE A 147 42.35 -25.45 -23.83
C ILE A 147 42.91 -26.85 -24.12
N ASP A 148 43.71 -27.37 -23.19
CA ASP A 148 44.38 -28.65 -23.29
C ASP A 148 44.72 -29.19 -21.88
N ARG A 149 45.18 -30.44 -21.83
CA ARG A 149 45.58 -31.11 -20.58
C ARG A 149 46.69 -30.39 -19.80
N VAL A 150 47.59 -29.70 -20.49
CA VAL A 150 48.76 -29.08 -19.85
C VAL A 150 48.33 -27.80 -19.13
N SER A 151 47.58 -26.94 -19.83
CA SER A 151 47.00 -25.71 -19.30
C SER A 151 46.01 -26.01 -18.17
N MET A 152 45.18 -27.05 -18.32
CA MET A 152 44.29 -27.53 -17.26
C MET A 152 45.06 -27.89 -15.99
N ARG A 153 46.05 -28.79 -16.11
CA ARG A 153 46.82 -29.25 -14.94
C ARG A 153 47.51 -28.11 -14.22
N LYS A 154 48.00 -27.11 -14.96
CA LYS A 154 48.61 -25.92 -14.37
C LYS A 154 47.58 -25.12 -13.56
N GLN A 155 46.40 -24.87 -14.13
CA GLN A 155 45.35 -24.13 -13.45
C GLN A 155 44.81 -24.90 -12.23
N LEU A 156 44.70 -26.22 -12.30
CA LEU A 156 44.34 -27.07 -11.16
C LEU A 156 45.38 -27.00 -10.03
N VAL A 157 46.68 -26.99 -10.36
CA VAL A 157 47.74 -26.80 -9.35
C VAL A 157 47.60 -25.44 -8.68
N ASP A 158 47.41 -24.38 -9.46
CA ASP A 158 47.24 -23.01 -8.93
C ASP A 158 45.98 -22.91 -8.07
N TYR A 159 44.87 -23.51 -8.50
CA TYR A 159 43.60 -23.60 -7.76
C TYR A 159 43.78 -24.28 -6.40
N VAL A 160 44.33 -25.50 -6.38
CA VAL A 160 44.56 -26.26 -5.14
C VAL A 160 45.51 -25.53 -4.20
N TYR A 161 46.59 -24.96 -4.73
CA TYR A 161 47.52 -24.15 -3.95
C TYR A 161 46.80 -22.98 -3.27
N ASN A 162 46.01 -22.22 -4.03
CA ASN A 162 45.29 -21.06 -3.51
C ASN A 162 44.25 -21.48 -2.46
N GLN A 163 43.53 -22.59 -2.66
CA GLN A 163 42.59 -23.11 -1.65
C GLN A 163 43.29 -23.38 -0.32
N TYR A 164 44.40 -24.13 -0.32
CA TYR A 164 45.12 -24.45 0.92
C TYR A 164 45.71 -23.21 1.60
N VAL A 165 46.22 -22.24 0.82
CA VAL A 165 46.69 -20.97 1.39
C VAL A 165 45.55 -20.18 2.03
N ASN A 166 44.38 -20.13 1.37
CA ASN A 166 43.19 -19.44 1.89
C ASN A 166 42.64 -20.12 3.15
N ASP A 167 42.76 -21.43 3.25
CA ASP A 167 42.43 -22.22 4.45
C ASP A 167 43.44 -22.05 5.60
N GLY A 168 44.50 -21.26 5.38
CA GLY A 168 45.49 -20.89 6.39
C GLY A 168 46.69 -21.83 6.49
N TYR A 169 46.87 -22.75 5.54
CA TYR A 169 48.06 -23.61 5.49
C TYR A 169 49.28 -22.84 4.95
N THR A 170 50.46 -23.16 5.47
CA THR A 170 51.73 -22.69 4.91
C THR A 170 52.20 -23.67 3.84
N VAL A 171 52.02 -23.32 2.58
CA VAL A 171 52.39 -24.14 1.42
C VAL A 171 53.48 -23.44 0.61
N ASP A 172 54.51 -24.18 0.19
CA ASP A 172 55.44 -23.73 -0.85
C ASP A 172 54.97 -24.29 -2.20
N VAL A 173 54.62 -23.42 -3.13
CA VAL A 173 54.16 -23.80 -4.48
C VAL A 173 55.14 -24.74 -5.19
N ASN A 174 56.45 -24.63 -4.92
CA ASN A 174 57.47 -25.49 -5.54
C ASN A 174 57.43 -26.94 -5.05
N THR A 175 56.70 -27.21 -3.97
CA THR A 175 56.49 -28.56 -3.43
C THR A 175 55.22 -29.21 -3.95
N VAL A 176 54.33 -28.44 -4.59
CA VAL A 176 53.11 -28.96 -5.20
C VAL A 176 53.48 -29.69 -6.48
N THR A 177 53.07 -30.95 -6.60
CA THR A 177 53.31 -31.75 -7.80
C THR A 177 52.01 -32.28 -8.35
N SER A 178 51.98 -32.60 -9.64
CA SER A 178 50.81 -33.21 -10.26
C SER A 178 51.18 -34.40 -11.12
N GLU A 179 50.35 -35.42 -11.06
CA GLU A 179 50.35 -36.55 -11.99
C GLU A 179 48.98 -36.67 -12.66
N HIS A 180 48.94 -37.35 -13.80
CA HIS A 180 47.68 -37.61 -14.48
C HIS A 180 47.70 -38.99 -15.14
N GLN A 181 46.52 -39.59 -15.23
CA GLN A 181 46.29 -40.84 -15.91
C GLN A 181 45.13 -40.66 -16.88
N GLN A 182 45.38 -40.90 -18.16
CA GLN A 182 44.34 -40.89 -19.18
C GLN A 182 43.34 -42.03 -18.91
N ILE A 183 42.04 -41.72 -18.97
CA ILE A 183 40.97 -42.66 -18.64
C ILE A 183 40.58 -43.46 -19.89
N TRP A 184 40.37 -42.77 -21.00
CA TRP A 184 39.94 -43.35 -22.28
C TRP A 184 41.04 -43.29 -23.32
N THR A 185 41.20 -44.31 -24.15
CA THR A 185 42.30 -44.37 -25.13
C THR A 185 42.17 -43.38 -26.28
N ASP A 186 40.94 -42.97 -26.58
CA ASP A 186 40.51 -42.13 -27.68
C ASP A 186 40.12 -40.72 -27.26
N GLU A 187 40.00 -40.46 -25.96
CA GLU A 187 39.63 -39.14 -25.42
C GLU A 187 40.79 -38.51 -24.62
N GLN A 188 40.69 -37.20 -24.39
CA GLN A 188 41.69 -36.47 -23.59
C GLN A 188 41.41 -36.52 -22.09
N ASP A 189 40.35 -37.21 -21.68
CA ASP A 189 39.92 -37.29 -20.30
C ASP A 189 40.98 -37.93 -19.41
N ALA A 190 41.13 -37.37 -18.21
CA ALA A 190 42.18 -37.75 -17.30
C ALA A 190 41.74 -37.69 -15.84
N LEU A 191 42.20 -38.66 -15.06
CA LEU A 191 42.29 -38.54 -13.62
C LEU A 191 43.56 -37.75 -13.30
N VAL A 192 43.40 -36.53 -12.81
CA VAL A 192 44.49 -35.66 -12.37
C VAL A 192 44.60 -35.77 -10.84
N LYS A 193 45.83 -35.90 -10.35
CA LYS A 193 46.12 -35.97 -8.92
C LYS A 193 47.12 -34.88 -8.56
N ILE A 194 46.72 -34.00 -7.65
CA ILE A 194 47.58 -32.93 -7.14
C ILE A 194 48.08 -33.37 -5.76
N HIS A 195 49.40 -33.45 -5.60
CA HIS A 195 50.05 -33.73 -4.33
C HIS A 195 50.47 -32.41 -3.70
N ILE A 196 49.97 -32.14 -2.50
CA ILE A 196 50.20 -30.89 -1.75
C ILE A 196 50.35 -31.22 -0.27
N LEU A 197 51.43 -30.76 0.37
CA LEU A 197 51.78 -31.18 1.74
C LEU A 197 51.80 -32.72 1.83
N ASP A 198 51.00 -33.29 2.75
CA ASP A 198 50.78 -34.73 2.91
C ASP A 198 49.44 -35.20 2.29
N TYR A 199 48.76 -34.33 1.54
CA TYR A 199 47.45 -34.59 0.94
C TYR A 199 47.53 -34.88 -0.55
N LEU A 200 46.55 -35.66 -1.01
CA LEU A 200 46.30 -35.96 -2.40
C LEU A 200 44.91 -35.45 -2.78
N GLU A 201 44.85 -34.51 -3.71
CA GLU A 201 43.60 -33.99 -4.27
C GLU A 201 43.33 -34.64 -5.64
N PRO A 202 42.33 -35.54 -5.74
CA PRO A 202 41.98 -36.19 -6.99
C PRO A 202 40.87 -35.44 -7.73
N TYR A 203 41.08 -35.23 -9.03
CA TYR A 203 40.14 -34.60 -9.94
C TYR A 203 39.90 -35.48 -11.17
N VAL A 204 38.65 -35.63 -11.57
CA VAL A 204 38.30 -36.14 -12.90
C VAL A 204 38.17 -34.94 -13.82
N VAL A 205 38.90 -34.97 -14.93
CA VAL A 205 38.86 -33.95 -15.95
C VAL A 205 38.33 -34.56 -17.24
N THR A 206 37.31 -33.93 -17.81
CA THR A 206 36.78 -34.22 -19.14
C THR A 206 37.11 -33.08 -20.10
N PHE A 207 37.21 -33.38 -21.39
CA PHE A 207 37.35 -32.38 -22.44
C PHE A 207 36.21 -32.50 -23.45
N ASP A 208 35.87 -31.39 -24.09
CA ASP A 208 34.81 -31.33 -25.10
C ASP A 208 34.99 -32.42 -26.18
N ASN A 209 33.97 -33.27 -26.30
CA ASN A 209 33.84 -34.23 -27.39
C ASN A 209 32.43 -34.12 -28.01
N PRO A 210 32.27 -33.37 -29.11
CA PRO A 210 30.96 -33.13 -29.72
C PRO A 210 30.35 -34.37 -30.36
N GLU A 211 31.12 -35.44 -30.58
CA GLU A 211 30.60 -36.71 -31.12
C GLU A 211 29.78 -37.47 -30.08
N TYR A 212 30.10 -37.31 -28.79
CA TYR A 212 29.46 -38.00 -27.67
C TYR A 212 28.74 -37.07 -26.70
N ASP A 213 28.57 -35.79 -27.07
CA ASP A 213 27.95 -34.75 -26.23
C ASP A 213 28.64 -34.59 -24.86
N ILE A 214 29.96 -34.78 -24.83
CA ILE A 214 30.77 -34.60 -23.62
C ILE A 214 31.23 -33.14 -23.56
N HIS A 215 31.12 -32.55 -22.38
CA HIS A 215 31.58 -31.19 -22.10
C HIS A 215 32.81 -31.20 -21.19
N SER A 216 33.62 -30.16 -21.37
CA SER A 216 34.79 -29.88 -20.54
C SER A 216 34.34 -29.56 -19.13
N ALA A 217 34.84 -30.31 -18.17
CA ALA A 217 34.51 -30.16 -16.78
C ALA A 217 35.64 -30.66 -15.88
N VAL A 218 35.65 -30.16 -14.65
CA VAL A 218 36.57 -30.58 -13.60
C VAL A 218 35.76 -30.96 -12.37
N TYR A 219 35.81 -32.24 -12.03
CA TYR A 219 35.10 -32.79 -10.89
C TYR A 219 36.08 -33.12 -9.76
N SER A 220 35.85 -32.56 -8.58
CA SER A 220 36.58 -32.93 -7.37
C SER A 220 36.04 -34.24 -6.81
N VAL A 221 36.88 -35.28 -6.82
CA VAL A 221 36.50 -36.58 -6.26
C VAL A 221 36.38 -36.53 -4.74
N ARG A 222 37.18 -35.69 -4.09
CA ARG A 222 37.16 -35.52 -2.62
C ARG A 222 35.86 -34.86 -2.15
N TRP A 223 35.44 -33.80 -2.82
CA TRP A 223 34.30 -32.99 -2.42
C TRP A 223 32.99 -33.39 -3.11
N GLN A 224 33.07 -34.29 -4.09
CA GLN A 224 31.94 -34.79 -4.85
C GLN A 224 31.14 -33.67 -5.54
N CYS A 225 31.85 -32.73 -6.17
CA CYS A 225 31.27 -31.58 -6.87
C CYS A 225 32.16 -31.13 -8.04
N PHE A 226 31.57 -30.46 -9.02
CA PHE A 226 32.28 -29.79 -10.11
C PHE A 226 32.88 -28.47 -9.62
N VAL A 227 34.20 -28.33 -9.75
CA VAL A 227 34.91 -27.06 -9.52
C VAL A 227 34.97 -26.19 -10.77
N ASP A 228 34.68 -26.77 -11.93
CA ASP A 228 34.51 -26.08 -13.21
C ASP A 228 33.55 -26.90 -14.09
N HIS A 229 32.52 -26.24 -14.61
CA HIS A 229 31.63 -26.84 -15.60
C HIS A 229 31.02 -25.74 -16.47
N THR A 230 31.78 -25.34 -17.49
CA THR A 230 31.47 -24.23 -18.40
C THR A 230 30.01 -24.17 -18.90
N VAL A 231 29.40 -25.30 -19.24
CA VAL A 231 27.98 -25.36 -19.68
C VAL A 231 27.00 -25.05 -18.55
N LEU A 232 27.21 -25.58 -17.34
CA LEU A 232 26.35 -25.30 -16.19
C LEU A 232 26.51 -23.86 -15.72
N GLU A 233 27.74 -23.33 -15.74
CA GLU A 233 28.03 -21.92 -15.45
C GLU A 233 27.35 -20.99 -16.46
N ALA A 234 27.43 -21.29 -17.76
CA ALA A 234 26.77 -20.50 -18.79
C ALA A 234 25.24 -20.52 -18.64
N ARG A 235 24.65 -21.68 -18.32
CA ARG A 235 23.22 -21.80 -18.01
C ARG A 235 22.85 -21.00 -16.76
N TYR A 236 23.62 -21.11 -15.69
CA TYR A 236 23.42 -20.33 -14.45
C TYR A 236 23.43 -18.82 -14.73
N LEU A 237 24.44 -18.31 -15.44
CA LEU A 237 24.56 -16.90 -15.79
C LEU A 237 23.40 -16.42 -16.68
N ALA A 238 22.90 -17.26 -17.58
CA ALA A 238 21.74 -16.93 -18.41
C ALA A 238 20.46 -16.69 -17.58
N LEU A 239 20.31 -17.40 -16.45
CA LEU A 239 19.15 -17.25 -15.55
C LEU A 239 19.24 -16.04 -14.63
N HIS A 240 20.44 -15.62 -14.25
CA HIS A 240 20.65 -14.54 -13.27
C HIS A 240 20.76 -13.16 -13.91
N GLY A 241 20.82 -13.10 -15.23
CA GLY A 241 21.14 -11.87 -15.97
C GLY A 241 22.61 -11.50 -15.79
N ASN A 242 23.19 -10.90 -16.83
CA ASN A 242 24.54 -10.31 -16.75
C ASN A 242 24.61 -9.17 -15.74
#